data_AF-A0A1V5VJ25-F1
#
_entry.id   AF-A0A1V5VJ25-F1
#
_cell.length_a   1.000
_cell.length_b   1.000
_cell.length_c   1.000
_cell.angle_alpha   90.00
_cell.angle_beta   90.00
_cell.angle_gamma   90.00
#
_symmetry.space_group_name_H-M   'P 1'
#
loop_
_entity.id
_entity.type
_entity.pdbx_description
1 polymer ?
#
loop_
_entity_poly.entity_id
_entity_poly.type
_entity_poly.pdbx_seq_one_letter_code
_entity_poly.pdbx_strand_id
1 'polypeptide(L)'
;MVIPLLFDEDSSVRLVLERQYRYPIGEVMVEFPAGKLDPGEDRQACARRELQEETGFVAREWARAGVIHPVISYSTEFIEIWFARGLTLGERRLDAGEFLDVFTATPQELATWCREGAVTDGKTVAGLLWVQQVLSGAWTLDWHATDAGATP
;
A
#
# COMPACT_ATOMS: atom_id res chain seq x y z
N MET A 1 0.26 0.85 -5.85
CA MET A 1 0.56 0.41 -4.47
C MET A 1 0.14 1.51 -3.52
N VAL A 2 -0.48 1.12 -2.40
CA VAL A 2 -0.93 2.02 -1.35
C VAL A 2 -0.14 1.73 -0.08
N ILE A 3 0.28 2.78 0.63
CA ILE A 3 0.91 2.74 1.95
C ILE A 3 -0.11 3.27 2.95
N PRO A 4 -0.87 2.39 3.62
CA PRO A 4 -1.91 2.82 4.54
C PRO A 4 -1.31 3.03 5.93
N LEU A 5 -1.45 4.25 6.44
CA LEU A 5 -1.00 4.66 7.76
C LEU A 5 -2.16 4.57 8.76
N LEU A 6 -2.10 3.59 9.65
CA LEU A 6 -2.99 3.46 10.79
C LEU A 6 -2.32 4.13 12.00
N PHE A 7 -3.06 4.99 12.70
CA PHE A 7 -2.59 5.65 13.91
C PHE A 7 -3.35 5.08 15.11
N ASP A 8 -2.63 4.59 16.11
CA ASP A 8 -3.20 4.13 17.38
C ASP A 8 -3.52 5.34 18.29
N GLU A 9 -4.21 5.11 19.41
CA GLU A 9 -4.63 6.17 20.34
C GLU A 9 -3.44 6.97 20.92
N ASP A 10 -2.28 6.34 21.05
CA ASP A 10 -1.04 6.95 21.50
C ASP A 10 -0.27 7.69 20.38
N SER A 11 -0.88 7.84 19.21
CA SER A 11 -0.28 8.39 17.98
C SER A 11 0.87 7.58 17.40
N SER A 12 1.10 6.35 17.86
CA SER A 12 2.02 5.43 17.19
C SER A 12 1.47 5.04 15.81
N VAL A 13 2.38 4.84 14.86
CA VAL A 13 2.04 4.53 13.47
C VAL A 13 2.25 3.05 13.17
N ARG A 14 1.24 2.44 12.55
CA ARG A 14 1.29 1.09 12.02
C ARG A 14 0.96 1.11 10.54
N LEU A 15 1.57 0.21 9.80
CA LEU A 15 1.41 0.00 8.37
C LEU A 15 0.41 -1.14 8.19
N VAL A 16 -0.59 -0.95 7.33
CA VAL A 16 -1.45 -2.06 6.87
C VAL A 16 -0.75 -2.77 5.73
N LEU A 17 -0.57 -4.08 5.90
CA LEU A 17 0.12 -4.97 4.98
C LEU A 17 -0.74 -6.19 4.71
N GLU A 18 -0.36 -6.94 3.69
CA GLU A 18 -0.98 -8.21 3.34
C GLU A 18 0.03 -9.34 3.22
N ARG A 19 -0.47 -10.57 3.39
CA ARG A 19 0.22 -11.80 3.02
C ARG A 19 -0.53 -12.44 1.86
N GLN A 20 0.12 -12.55 0.72
CA GLN A 20 -0.47 -13.13 -0.49
C GLN A 20 0.45 -14.20 -1.08
N TYR A 21 -0.14 -15.32 -1.51
CA TYR A 21 0.62 -16.33 -2.24
C TYR A 21 0.92 -15.86 -3.66
N ARG A 22 2.20 -15.73 -4.01
CA ARG A 22 2.63 -15.35 -5.36
C ARG A 22 3.09 -16.57 -6.13
N TYR A 23 2.22 -17.08 -7.01
CA TYR A 23 2.50 -18.26 -7.85
C TYR A 23 3.86 -18.26 -8.57
N PRO A 24 4.35 -17.15 -9.15
CA PRO A 24 5.65 -17.14 -9.82
C PRO A 24 6.84 -17.40 -8.89
N ILE A 25 6.71 -17.04 -7.61
CA ILE A 25 7.74 -17.25 -6.58
C ILE A 25 7.50 -18.55 -5.81
N GLY A 26 6.25 -19.02 -5.75
CA GLY A 26 5.87 -20.24 -5.04
C GLY A 26 5.77 -20.06 -3.52
N GLU A 27 5.73 -18.83 -3.03
CA GLU A 27 5.80 -18.47 -1.61
C GLU A 27 4.69 -17.47 -1.21
N VAL A 28 4.42 -17.39 0.09
CA VAL A 28 3.60 -16.33 0.67
C VAL A 28 4.47 -15.11 0.91
N MET A 29 4.14 -14.02 0.23
CA MET A 29 4.89 -12.77 0.25
C MET A 29 4.20 -11.78 1.18
N VAL A 30 4.99 -11.00 1.92
CA VAL A 30 4.49 -9.83 2.66
C VAL A 30 4.61 -8.61 1.78
N GLU A 31 3.50 -7.91 1.57
CA GLU A 31 3.40 -6.83 0.60
C GLU A 31 2.55 -5.67 1.13
N PHE A 32 2.77 -4.47 0.59
CA PHE A 32 1.76 -3.42 0.64
C PHE A 32 0.63 -3.70 -0.36
N PRO A 33 -0.63 -3.32 -0.05
CA PRO A 33 -1.75 -3.49 -0.96
C PRO A 33 -1.49 -2.80 -2.30
N ALA A 34 -1.74 -3.51 -3.38
CA ALA A 34 -1.47 -3.08 -4.74
C ALA A 34 -2.16 -3.96 -5.78
N GLY A 35 -3.14 -3.40 -6.49
CA GLY A 35 -3.64 -4.01 -7.70
C GLY A 35 -3.42 -3.19 -8.97
N LYS A 36 -4.19 -3.54 -10.00
CA LYS A 36 -3.95 -3.13 -11.39
C LYS A 36 -4.83 -1.93 -11.73
N LEU A 37 -4.26 -1.03 -12.51
CA LEU A 37 -5.01 0.07 -13.09
C LEU A 37 -5.89 -0.44 -14.24
N ASP A 38 -7.20 -0.26 -14.13
CA ASP A 38 -8.11 -0.63 -15.20
C ASP A 38 -8.02 0.36 -16.38
N PRO A 39 -8.30 -0.09 -17.63
CA PRO A 39 -8.24 0.77 -18.78
C PRO A 39 -9.17 2.00 -18.65
N GLY A 40 -8.57 3.19 -18.61
CA GLY A 40 -9.29 4.46 -18.48
C GLY A 40 -9.66 4.85 -17.05
N GLU A 41 -9.28 4.06 -16.05
CA GLU A 41 -9.48 4.37 -14.64
C GLU A 41 -8.55 5.51 -14.19
N ASP A 42 -9.07 6.40 -13.34
CA ASP A 42 -8.23 7.38 -12.66
C ASP A 42 -7.30 6.68 -11.65
N ARG A 43 -6.05 7.15 -11.55
CA ARG A 43 -5.04 6.47 -10.73
C ARG A 43 -5.34 6.55 -9.24
N GLN A 44 -5.93 7.65 -8.78
CA GLN A 44 -6.36 7.79 -7.40
C GLN A 44 -7.61 6.95 -7.14
N ALA A 45 -8.53 6.86 -8.10
CA ALA A 45 -9.69 5.96 -8.01
C ALA A 45 -9.24 4.49 -7.88
N CYS A 46 -8.29 4.05 -8.71
CA CYS A 46 -7.67 2.72 -8.59
C CYS A 46 -7.06 2.50 -7.21
N ALA A 47 -6.22 3.43 -6.72
CA ALA A 47 -5.62 3.31 -5.39
C ALA A 47 -6.66 3.18 -4.26
N ARG A 48 -7.78 3.91 -4.36
CA ARG A 48 -8.89 3.84 -3.39
C ARG A 48 -9.61 2.49 -3.46
N ARG A 49 -9.91 2.02 -4.66
CA ARG A 49 -10.60 0.75 -4.92
C ARG A 49 -9.78 -0.42 -4.38
N GLU A 50 -8.52 -0.52 -4.80
CA GLU A 50 -7.61 -1.61 -4.40
C GLU A 50 -7.42 -1.68 -2.88
N LEU A 51 -7.25 -0.53 -2.22
CA LEU A 51 -7.16 -0.49 -0.75
C LEU A 51 -8.41 -1.11 -0.11
N GLN A 52 -9.61 -0.77 -0.59
CA GLN A 52 -10.86 -1.27 -0.05
C GLN A 52 -11.07 -2.77 -0.35
N GLU A 53 -10.79 -3.20 -1.57
CA GLU A 53 -10.97 -4.60 -2.00
C GLU A 53 -10.04 -5.53 -1.23
N GLU A 54 -8.74 -5.23 -1.21
CA GLU A 54 -7.71 -6.07 -0.59
C GLU A 54 -7.78 -6.02 0.93
N THR A 55 -7.94 -4.82 1.53
CA THR A 55 -7.77 -4.64 2.98
C THR A 55 -9.07 -4.39 3.76
N GLY A 56 -10.15 -3.98 3.07
CA GLY A 56 -11.38 -3.49 3.68
C GLY A 56 -11.28 -2.07 4.22
N PHE A 57 -10.10 -1.43 4.22
CA PHE A 57 -9.97 -0.05 4.69
C PHE A 57 -10.42 0.96 3.64
N VAL A 58 -11.05 2.03 4.11
CA VAL A 58 -11.20 3.28 3.36
C VAL A 58 -10.45 4.39 4.08
N ALA A 59 -9.94 5.36 3.34
CA ALA A 59 -9.12 6.45 3.87
C ALA A 59 -9.73 7.82 3.55
N ARG A 60 -9.63 8.75 4.50
CA ARG A 60 -10.14 10.12 4.35
C ARG A 60 -9.17 11.07 3.66
N GLU A 61 -7.88 10.75 3.69
CA GLU A 61 -6.82 11.61 3.18
C GLU A 61 -5.81 10.79 2.38
N TRP A 62 -5.43 11.33 1.23
CA TRP A 62 -4.56 10.68 0.26
C TRP A 62 -3.45 11.63 -0.19
N ALA A 63 -2.27 11.09 -0.44
CA ALA A 63 -1.18 11.82 -1.07
C ALA A 63 -0.46 10.94 -2.09
N ARG A 64 -0.19 11.51 -3.27
CA ARG A 64 0.65 10.86 -4.27
C ARG A 64 2.11 11.12 -3.93
N ALA A 65 2.90 10.07 -3.78
CA ALA A 65 4.32 10.19 -3.44
C ALA A 65 5.22 10.18 -4.67
N GLY A 66 5.19 9.09 -5.44
CA GLY A 66 6.12 8.90 -6.54
C GLY A 66 5.77 7.71 -7.43
N VAL A 67 6.69 7.39 -8.33
CA VAL A 67 6.56 6.28 -9.28
C VAL A 67 7.82 5.43 -9.22
N ILE A 68 7.65 4.11 -9.24
CA ILE A 68 8.75 3.15 -9.42
C ILE A 68 8.52 2.34 -10.71
N HIS A 69 9.61 1.95 -11.36
CA HIS A 69 9.59 0.97 -12.44
C HIS A 69 10.25 -0.30 -11.92
N PRO A 70 9.48 -1.34 -11.58
CA PRO A 70 10.02 -2.51 -10.88
C PRO A 70 11.07 -3.25 -11.73
N VAL A 71 10.91 -3.25 -13.07
CA VAL A 71 11.81 -4.00 -13.96
C VAL A 71 12.12 -3.27 -15.27
N ILE A 72 13.04 -2.30 -15.20
CA ILE A 72 13.41 -1.43 -16.34
C ILE A 72 14.10 -2.13 -17.52
N SER A 73 14.58 -3.37 -17.33
CA SER A 73 15.34 -4.10 -18.35
C SER A 73 14.46 -4.70 -19.45
N TYR A 74 13.18 -4.98 -19.16
CA TYR A 74 12.27 -5.62 -20.12
C TYR A 74 10.78 -5.31 -19.93
N SER A 75 10.40 -4.53 -18.92
CA SER A 75 9.01 -4.15 -18.67
C SER A 75 8.85 -2.64 -18.69
N THR A 76 7.75 -2.17 -19.29
CA THR A 76 7.29 -0.77 -19.19
C THR A 76 6.34 -0.56 -18.03
N GLU A 77 6.17 -1.57 -17.17
CA GLU A 77 5.37 -1.48 -15.95
C GLU A 77 5.87 -0.36 -15.05
N PHE A 78 4.92 0.37 -14.47
CA PHE A 78 5.17 1.35 -13.43
C PHE A 78 4.19 1.13 -12.29
N ILE A 79 4.59 1.50 -11.09
CA ILE A 79 3.76 1.47 -9.89
C ILE A 79 3.76 2.86 -9.30
N GLU A 80 2.59 3.49 -9.20
CA GLU A 80 2.44 4.69 -8.40
C GLU A 80 2.36 4.34 -6.91
N ILE A 81 3.05 5.13 -6.11
CA ILE A 81 3.07 5.04 -4.66
C ILE A 81 2.10 6.09 -4.12
N TRP A 82 1.09 5.62 -3.41
CA TRP A 82 0.08 6.45 -2.75
C TRP A 82 0.15 6.24 -1.25
N PHE A 83 0.04 7.31 -0.48
CA PHE A 83 -0.16 7.27 0.96
C PHE A 83 -1.62 7.50 1.30
N ALA A 84 -2.11 6.77 2.30
CA ALA A 84 -3.49 6.86 2.77
C ALA A 84 -3.51 6.99 4.30
N ARG A 85 -4.32 7.92 4.85
CA ARG A 85 -4.50 8.07 6.30
C ARG A 85 -5.94 8.40 6.68
N GLY A 86 -6.22 8.38 7.98
CA GLY A 86 -7.59 8.49 8.50
C GLY A 86 -8.40 7.26 8.13
N LEU A 87 -7.80 6.08 8.32
CA LEU A 87 -8.36 4.80 7.92
C LEU A 87 -9.57 4.41 8.78
N THR A 88 -10.60 3.88 8.13
CA THR A 88 -11.73 3.23 8.79
C THR A 88 -12.00 1.89 8.11
N LEU A 89 -12.22 0.85 8.91
CA LEU A 89 -12.51 -0.49 8.39
C LEU A 89 -13.97 -0.53 7.89
N GLY A 90 -14.14 -0.88 6.62
CA GLY A 90 -15.43 -1.13 5.98
C GLY A 90 -15.62 -2.60 5.62
N GLU A 91 -16.60 -2.88 4.76
CA GLU A 91 -16.78 -4.21 4.18
C GLU A 91 -15.68 -4.51 3.16
N ARG A 92 -15.03 -5.67 3.32
CA ARG A 92 -13.99 -6.18 2.42
C ARG A 92 -14.62 -6.95 1.25
N ARG A 93 -14.11 -6.74 0.04
CA ARG A 93 -14.57 -7.42 -1.18
C ARG A 93 -13.37 -7.89 -1.99
N LEU A 94 -12.97 -9.15 -1.77
CA LEU A 94 -11.92 -9.79 -2.56
C LEU A 94 -12.47 -10.33 -3.89
N ASP A 95 -11.62 -10.35 -4.90
CA ASP A 95 -11.93 -10.99 -6.17
C ASP A 95 -11.97 -12.52 -6.04
N ALA A 96 -12.70 -13.16 -6.96
CA ALA A 96 -12.85 -14.61 -6.97
C ALA A 96 -11.49 -15.30 -7.20
N GLY A 97 -11.00 -16.00 -6.18
CA GLY A 97 -9.73 -16.72 -6.21
C GLY A 97 -8.58 -15.99 -5.51
N GLU A 98 -8.81 -14.79 -4.98
CA GLU A 98 -7.85 -14.10 -4.14
C GLU A 98 -7.95 -14.54 -2.68
N PHE A 99 -6.82 -14.99 -2.14
CA PHE A 99 -6.66 -15.29 -0.73
C PHE A 99 -5.47 -14.48 -0.22
N LEU A 100 -5.76 -13.48 0.60
CA LEU A 100 -4.73 -12.70 1.28
C LEU A 100 -5.15 -12.37 2.72
N ASP A 101 -4.17 -12.41 3.62
CA ASP A 101 -4.35 -12.10 5.03
C ASP A 101 -3.86 -10.69 5.33
N VAL A 102 -4.76 -9.84 5.83
CA VAL A 102 -4.46 -8.45 6.17
C VAL A 102 -3.97 -8.38 7.61
N PHE A 103 -2.88 -7.67 7.85
CA PHE A 103 -2.32 -7.46 9.19
C PHE A 103 -1.66 -6.09 9.30
N THR A 104 -1.28 -5.71 10.53
CA THR A 104 -0.55 -4.47 10.78
C THR A 104 0.81 -4.73 11.37
N ALA A 105 1.78 -3.90 10.98
CA ALA A 105 3.16 -3.94 11.49
C ALA A 105 3.69 -2.52 11.71
N THR A 106 4.63 -2.37 12.64
CA THR A 106 5.38 -1.13 12.80
C THR A 106 6.37 -0.96 11.63
N PRO A 107 6.77 0.28 11.29
CA PRO A 107 7.84 0.51 10.33
C PRO A 107 9.16 -0.20 10.69
N GLN A 108 9.45 -0.36 11.98
CA GLN A 108 10.64 -1.02 12.50
C GLN A 108 10.61 -2.54 12.29
N GLU A 109 9.45 -3.17 12.47
CA GLU A 109 9.26 -4.59 12.14
C GLU A 109 9.46 -4.83 10.64
N LEU A 110 8.83 -4.02 9.77
CA LEU A 110 9.00 -4.12 8.33
C LEU A 110 10.46 -3.93 7.91
N ALA A 111 11.16 -2.97 8.51
CA ALA A 111 12.59 -2.75 8.26
C ALA A 111 13.46 -3.93 8.69
N THR A 112 13.12 -4.55 9.83
CA THR A 112 13.80 -5.76 10.31
C THR A 112 13.62 -6.91 9.33
N TRP A 113 12.39 -7.15 8.86
CA TRP A 113 12.09 -8.20 7.88
C TRP A 113 12.77 -7.97 6.53
N CYS A 114 12.84 -6.72 6.05
CA CYS A 114 13.59 -6.38 4.83
C CYS A 114 15.08 -6.67 4.99
N ARG A 115 15.68 -6.26 6.12
CA ARG A 115 17.10 -6.51 6.43
C ARG A 115 17.42 -8.00 6.50
N GLU A 116 16.51 -8.79 7.06
CA GLU A 116 16.68 -10.23 7.26
C GLU A 116 16.34 -11.06 6.01
N GLY A 117 15.84 -10.41 4.94
CA GLY A 117 15.44 -11.10 3.72
C GLY A 117 14.11 -11.85 3.84
N ALA A 118 13.33 -11.59 4.88
CA ALA A 118 11.97 -12.12 5.03
C ALA A 118 10.94 -11.34 4.21
N VAL A 119 11.24 -10.08 3.86
CA VAL A 119 10.48 -9.28 2.90
C VAL A 119 11.39 -8.97 1.72
N THR A 120 11.08 -9.57 0.56
CA THR A 120 11.89 -9.46 -0.66
C THR A 120 11.13 -8.85 -1.83
N ASP A 121 9.84 -8.55 -1.66
CA ASP A 121 9.05 -7.84 -2.66
C ASP A 121 9.60 -6.41 -2.86
N GLY A 122 10.11 -6.14 -4.07
CA GLY A 122 10.85 -4.92 -4.38
C GLY A 122 10.05 -3.64 -4.22
N LYS A 123 8.74 -3.65 -4.55
CA LYS A 123 7.87 -2.47 -4.35
C LYS A 123 7.64 -2.21 -2.87
N THR A 124 7.54 -3.26 -2.05
CA THR A 124 7.39 -3.11 -0.59
C THR A 124 8.67 -2.59 0.06
N VAL A 125 9.83 -3.07 -0.37
CA VAL A 125 11.13 -2.51 0.05
C VAL A 125 11.26 -1.04 -0.34
N ALA A 126 10.88 -0.67 -1.57
CA ALA A 126 10.84 0.73 -2.00
C ALA A 126 9.81 1.56 -1.20
N GLY A 127 8.66 0.98 -0.86
CA GLY A 127 7.65 1.60 -0.01
C GLY A 127 8.16 1.90 1.39
N LEU A 128 8.96 1.01 1.97
CA LEU A 128 9.61 1.24 3.27
C LEU A 128 10.55 2.46 3.25
N LEU A 129 11.31 2.68 2.17
CA LEU A 129 12.12 3.89 2.02
C LEU A 129 11.24 5.14 2.10
N TRP A 130 10.13 5.16 1.36
CA TRP A 130 9.17 6.27 1.42
C TRP A 130 8.62 6.47 2.83
N VAL A 131 8.21 5.40 3.51
CA VAL A 131 7.72 5.45 4.90
C VAL A 131 8.77 6.10 5.81
N GLN A 132 10.03 5.65 5.77
CA GLN A 132 11.08 6.17 6.64
C GLN A 132 11.37 7.65 6.39
N GLN A 133 11.41 8.07 5.13
CA GLN A 133 11.69 9.46 4.77
C GLN A 133 10.52 10.40 5.11
N VAL A 134 9.28 9.93 4.96
CA VAL A 134 8.09 10.71 5.34
C VAL A 134 7.96 10.81 6.85
N LEU A 135 8.12 9.71 7.58
CA LEU A 135 8.02 9.69 9.05
C LEU A 135 9.16 10.45 9.74
N SER A 136 10.35 10.51 9.14
CA SER A 136 11.45 11.35 9.64
C SER A 136 11.26 12.85 9.34
N GLY A 137 10.26 13.21 8.53
CA GLY A 137 10.04 14.59 8.07
C GLY A 137 10.99 15.07 6.99
N ALA A 138 11.86 14.19 6.47
CA ALA A 138 12.79 14.53 5.39
C ALA A 138 12.05 14.76 4.07
N TRP A 139 10.98 14.01 3.80
CA TRP A 139 10.14 14.17 2.62
C TRP A 139 8.72 14.58 3.03
N THR A 140 8.24 15.66 2.43
CA THR A 140 6.86 16.15 2.62
C THR A 140 5.94 15.58 1.55
N LEU A 141 4.68 15.36 1.92
CA LEU A 141 3.63 14.90 1.02
C LEU A 141 2.52 15.94 0.95
N ASP A 142 2.00 16.16 -0.26
CA ASP A 142 0.82 17.00 -0.49
C ASP A 142 -0.44 16.18 -0.26
N TRP A 143 -1.06 16.36 0.92
CA TRP A 143 -2.24 15.63 1.34
C TRP A 143 -3.52 16.30 0.86
N HIS A 144 -4.43 15.49 0.32
CA HIS A 144 -5.76 15.91 -0.12
C HIS A 144 -6.84 15.09 0.59
N ALA A 145 -7.84 15.76 1.14
CA ALA A 145 -9.04 15.10 1.66
C ALA A 145 -9.86 14.53 0.49
N THR A 146 -10.39 13.32 0.65
CA THR A 146 -11.42 12.81 -0.25
C THR A 146 -12.76 13.39 0.16
N ASP A 147 -13.47 14.01 -0.79
CA ASP A 147 -14.86 14.41 -0.58
C ASP A 147 -15.69 13.17 -0.22
N ALA A 148 -16.31 13.22 0.97
CA ALA A 148 -17.22 12.20 1.45
C ALA A 148 -18.50 12.20 0.59
N GLY A 149 -18.45 11.55 -0.58
CA GLY A 149 -19.62 11.48 -1.47
C GLY A 149 -19.37 10.96 -2.88
N ALA A 150 -18.13 10.88 -3.35
CA ALA A 150 -17.85 10.25 -4.64
C ALA A 150 -17.72 8.73 -4.45
N THR A 151 -18.87 8.06 -4.45
CA THR A 151 -18.94 6.64 -4.87
C THR A 151 -18.36 6.56 -6.29
N PRO A 152 -17.48 5.59 -6.59
CA PRO A 152 -17.07 5.33 -7.97
C PRO A 152 -18.28 5.03 -8.87
#